data_AF-A0A1V3XAC2-F1
#
_entry.id   AF-A0A1V3XAC2-F1
#
_cell.length_a   1.000
_cell.length_b   1.000
_cell.length_c   1.000
_cell.angle_alpha   90.00
_cell.angle_beta   90.00
_cell.angle_gamma   90.00
#
_symmetry.space_group_name_H-M   'P 1'
#
loop_
_entity.id
_entity.type
_entity.pdbx_description
1 polymer ?
#
loop_
_entity_poly.entity_id
_entity_poly.type
_entity_poly.pdbx_seq_one_letter_code
_entity_poly.pdbx_strand_id
1 'polypeptide(L)'
;MSRILPYQPVTAPQHIPSANLLAWYERSRRDLPWRRPDVGAWQILVSEFMLQQTPVSRVLSIWPDWVRRWPTASATAAATAADVLRAWGSWATRAGRSGYTNAPPSSRGTTVTWSPTTSKPW
;
A
#
# COMPACT_ATOMS: atom_id res chain seq x y z
N MET A 1 -33.94 -15.04 16.48
CA MET A 1 -33.68 -13.69 17.04
C MET A 1 -32.18 -13.58 17.35
N SER A 2 -31.39 -13.04 16.42
CA SER A 2 -29.94 -12.89 16.60
C SER A 2 -29.66 -11.77 17.60
N ARG A 3 -29.12 -12.12 18.76
CA ARG A 3 -28.73 -11.19 19.82
C ARG A 3 -27.50 -10.43 19.33
N ILE A 4 -27.68 -9.18 18.89
CA ILE A 4 -26.57 -8.23 18.70
C ILE A 4 -25.92 -8.12 20.08
N LEU A 5 -24.72 -8.70 20.23
CA LEU A 5 -23.92 -8.45 21.42
C LEU A 5 -23.61 -6.95 21.44
N PRO A 6 -23.88 -6.22 22.53
CA PRO A 6 -23.50 -4.83 22.62
C PRO A 6 -21.98 -4.75 22.43
N TYR A 7 -21.54 -3.81 21.59
CA TYR A 7 -20.14 -3.44 21.49
C TYR A 7 -19.64 -3.17 22.91
N GLN A 8 -18.75 -4.02 23.40
CA GLN A 8 -18.08 -3.80 24.67
C GLN A 8 -16.98 -2.78 24.40
N PRO A 9 -17.10 -1.52 24.87
CA PRO A 9 -16.04 -0.56 24.69
C PRO A 9 -14.80 -1.06 25.42
N VAL A 10 -13.66 -1.02 24.75
CA VAL A 10 -12.34 -1.27 25.36
C VAL A 10 -12.21 -0.28 26.52
N THR A 11 -12.39 -0.76 27.74
CA THR A 11 -12.74 0.07 28.91
C THR A 11 -11.52 0.63 29.64
N ALA A 12 -10.31 0.28 29.18
CA ALA A 12 -9.06 0.84 29.65
C ALA A 12 -8.07 0.96 28.47
N PRO A 13 -7.22 2.01 28.42
CA PRO A 13 -6.14 2.06 27.45
C PRO A 13 -5.21 0.87 27.69
N GLN A 14 -5.17 -0.05 26.72
CA GLN A 14 -4.18 -1.12 26.75
C GLN A 14 -2.82 -0.50 26.46
N HIS A 15 -2.02 -0.30 27.50
CA HIS A 15 -0.67 0.23 27.35
C HIS A 15 0.25 -0.89 26.87
N ILE A 16 0.56 -0.89 25.57
CA ILE A 16 1.59 -1.76 24.99
C ILE A 16 2.93 -1.05 25.22
N PRO A 17 3.85 -1.62 26.01
CA PRO A 17 5.18 -1.03 26.17
C PRO A 17 5.88 -0.89 24.82
N SER A 18 6.48 0.26 24.55
CA SER A 18 7.15 0.53 23.26
C SER A 18 8.22 -0.51 22.93
N ALA A 19 8.90 -1.07 23.95
CA ALA A 19 9.86 -2.16 23.78
C ALA A 19 9.24 -3.41 23.13
N ASN A 20 8.00 -3.76 23.48
CA ASN A 20 7.30 -4.92 22.89
C ASN A 20 6.95 -4.65 21.42
N LEU A 21 6.50 -3.42 21.11
CA LEU A 21 6.21 -3.01 19.74
C LEU A 21 7.47 -3.03 18.87
N LEU A 22 8.59 -2.50 19.37
CA LEU A 22 9.87 -2.52 18.66
C LEU A 22 10.36 -3.96 18.45
N ALA A 23 10.31 -4.80 19.48
CA ALA A 23 10.71 -6.20 19.37
C ALA A 23 9.86 -6.97 18.34
N TRP A 24 8.55 -6.73 18.29
CA TRP A 24 7.69 -7.29 17.25
C TRP A 24 8.04 -6.74 15.87
N TYR A 25 8.30 -5.43 15.75
CA TYR A 25 8.64 -4.78 14.50
C TYR A 25 9.93 -5.35 13.90
N GLU A 26 10.97 -5.57 14.71
CA GLU A 26 12.22 -6.18 14.25
C GLU A 26 12.00 -7.56 13.62
N ARG A 27 11.07 -8.36 14.16
CA ARG A 27 10.76 -9.71 13.64
C ARG A 27 9.76 -9.73 12.49
N SER A 28 8.88 -8.74 12.42
CA SER A 28 7.68 -8.78 11.57
C SER A 28 7.65 -7.70 10.48
N ARG A 29 8.62 -6.78 10.45
CA ARG A 29 8.71 -5.74 9.43
C ARG A 29 8.76 -6.37 8.04
N ARG A 30 7.99 -5.80 7.11
CA ARG A 30 8.06 -6.14 5.69
C ARG A 30 9.34 -5.55 5.10
N ASP A 31 10.00 -6.31 4.23
CA ASP A 31 11.07 -5.75 3.39
C ASP A 31 10.45 -4.81 2.36
N LEU A 32 10.72 -3.51 2.52
CA LEU A 32 10.28 -2.46 1.63
C LEU A 32 11.51 -1.68 1.20
N PRO A 33 11.66 -1.37 -0.11
CA PRO A 33 12.89 -0.81 -0.65
C PRO A 33 13.21 0.56 -0.03
N TRP A 34 12.21 1.38 0.25
CA TRP A 34 12.36 2.68 0.93
C TRP A 34 12.70 2.60 2.44
N ARG A 35 12.75 1.40 3.03
CA ARG A 35 13.17 1.17 4.43
C ARG A 35 14.61 0.63 4.54
N ARG A 36 15.35 0.59 3.44
CA ARG A 36 16.74 0.14 3.41
C ARG A 36 17.67 1.28 3.85
N PRO A 37 18.83 0.97 4.45
CA PRO A 37 19.72 1.98 5.03
C PRO A 37 20.39 2.90 4.00
N ASP A 38 20.44 2.50 2.74
CA ASP A 38 21.00 3.24 1.61
C ASP A 38 20.04 4.28 1.00
N VAL A 39 18.81 4.36 1.53
CA VAL A 39 17.77 5.27 1.02
C VAL A 39 17.85 6.63 1.70
N GLY A 40 18.01 7.68 0.89
CA GLY A 40 18.04 9.06 1.36
C GLY A 40 16.67 9.65 1.69
N ALA A 41 16.69 10.81 2.37
CA ALA A 41 15.47 11.51 2.81
C ALA A 41 14.51 11.85 1.66
N TRP A 42 15.03 12.17 0.48
CA TRP A 42 14.22 12.45 -0.71
C TRP A 42 13.43 11.22 -1.16
N GLN A 43 14.08 10.08 -1.26
CA GLN A 43 13.47 8.83 -1.69
C GLN A 43 12.42 8.34 -0.68
N ILE A 44 12.65 8.56 0.62
CA ILE A 44 11.66 8.35 1.69
C ILE A 44 10.44 9.26 1.46
N LEU A 45 10.64 10.57 1.28
CA LEU A 45 9.55 11.51 1.04
C LEU A 45 8.69 11.14 -0.18
N VAL A 46 9.33 10.75 -1.28
CA VAL A 46 8.63 10.26 -2.48
C VAL A 46 7.79 9.02 -2.16
N SER A 47 8.33 8.07 -1.39
CA SER A 47 7.59 6.87 -1.00
C SER A 47 6.34 7.22 -0.17
N GLU A 48 6.46 8.13 0.78
CA GLU A 48 5.35 8.59 1.63
C GLU A 48 4.26 9.29 0.80
N PHE A 49 4.66 10.13 -0.16
CA PHE A 49 3.72 10.82 -1.03
C PHE A 49 2.96 9.86 -1.96
N MET A 50 3.64 8.84 -2.49
CA MET A 50 3.00 7.79 -3.29
C MET A 50 2.02 6.94 -2.44
N LEU A 51 2.35 6.66 -1.18
CA LEU A 51 1.58 5.79 -0.29
C LEU A 51 0.31 6.42 0.28
N GLN A 52 0.12 7.75 0.15
CA GLN A 52 -1.07 8.42 0.71
C GLN A 52 -2.40 7.88 0.17
N GLN A 53 -2.45 7.51 -1.12
CA GLN A 53 -3.68 7.04 -1.78
C GLN A 53 -3.46 5.75 -2.60
N THR A 54 -2.26 5.16 -2.54
CA THR A 54 -1.88 4.00 -3.36
C THR A 54 -1.48 2.81 -2.49
N PRO A 55 -1.97 1.59 -2.78
CA PRO A 55 -1.54 0.41 -2.04
C PRO A 55 -0.05 0.09 -2.25
N VAL A 56 0.59 -0.43 -1.20
CA VAL A 56 2.03 -0.76 -1.16
C VAL A 56 2.47 -1.60 -2.36
N SER A 57 1.69 -2.61 -2.76
CA SER A 57 2.03 -3.51 -3.88
C SER A 57 2.25 -2.78 -5.19
N ARG A 58 1.52 -1.69 -5.44
CA ARG A 58 1.67 -0.87 -6.64
C ARG A 58 2.86 0.07 -6.53
N VAL A 59 3.08 0.65 -5.36
CA VAL A 59 4.24 1.53 -5.11
C VAL A 59 5.56 0.76 -5.29
N LEU A 60 5.61 -0.50 -4.85
CA LEU A 60 6.76 -1.38 -5.04
C LEU A 60 7.19 -1.52 -6.50
N SER A 61 6.24 -1.52 -7.45
CA SER A 61 6.56 -1.63 -8.88
C SER A 61 7.08 -0.34 -9.50
N ILE A 62 6.63 0.84 -9.03
CA ILE A 62 6.88 2.12 -9.71
C ILE A 62 8.01 2.92 -9.06
N TRP A 63 8.18 2.80 -7.75
CA TRP A 63 9.12 3.61 -6.98
C TRP A 63 10.58 3.43 -7.45
N PRO A 64 11.07 2.21 -7.79
CA PRO A 64 12.45 2.04 -8.26
C PRO A 64 12.76 2.83 -9.54
N ASP A 65 11.81 2.88 -10.47
CA ASP A 65 11.99 3.62 -11.73
C ASP A 65 11.93 5.13 -11.50
N TRP A 66 11.07 5.59 -10.57
CA TRP A 66 11.03 6.99 -10.17
C TRP A 66 12.36 7.45 -9.57
N VAL A 67 12.88 6.70 -8.59
CA VAL A 67 14.14 7.03 -7.91
C VAL A 67 15.33 6.96 -8.88
N ARG A 68 15.33 6.02 -9.83
CA ARG A 68 16.35 5.95 -10.87
C ARG A 68 16.33 7.17 -11.80
N ARG A 69 15.14 7.65 -12.15
CA ARG A 69 14.95 8.81 -13.03
C ARG A 69 15.26 10.12 -12.34
N TRP A 70 14.85 10.26 -11.07
CA TRP A 70 15.07 11.46 -10.28
C TRP A 70 15.58 11.11 -8.86
N PRO A 71 16.89 10.90 -8.72
CA PRO A 71 17.48 10.45 -7.46
C PRO A 71 17.50 11.54 -6.37
N THR A 72 17.33 12.81 -6.73
CA THR A 72 17.35 13.94 -5.80
C THR A 72 16.21 14.92 -6.07
N ALA A 73 15.85 15.72 -5.05
CA ALA A 73 14.85 16.77 -5.19
C ALA A 73 15.23 17.77 -6.31
N SER A 74 16.50 18.14 -6.40
CA SER A 74 17.01 19.03 -7.45
C SER A 74 16.87 18.41 -8.85
N ALA A 75 17.09 17.10 -9.00
CA ALA A 75 16.90 16.41 -10.28
C ALA A 75 15.42 16.38 -10.70
N THR A 76 14.49 16.22 -9.76
CA THR A 76 13.05 16.34 -10.04
C THR A 76 12.66 17.77 -10.38
N ALA A 77 13.19 18.76 -9.65
CA ALA A 77 12.91 20.17 -9.88
C ALA A 77 13.45 20.70 -11.22
N ALA A 78 14.56 20.11 -11.71
CA ALA A 78 15.10 20.42 -13.03
C ALA A 78 14.29 19.82 -14.19
N ALA A 79 13.43 18.84 -13.91
CA ALA A 79 12.55 18.25 -14.92
C ALA A 79 11.34 19.14 -15.20
N THR A 80 10.78 19.03 -16.41
CA THR A 80 9.57 19.77 -16.73
C THR A 80 8.39 19.24 -15.91
N ALA A 81 7.45 20.10 -15.54
CA ALA A 81 6.21 19.69 -14.88
C ALA A 81 5.48 18.60 -15.69
N ALA A 82 5.51 18.69 -17.02
CA ALA A 82 4.94 17.67 -17.91
C ALA A 82 5.63 16.30 -17.79
N ASP A 83 6.95 16.24 -17.64
CA ASP A 83 7.67 14.98 -17.42
C ASP A 83 7.30 14.32 -16.10
N VAL A 84 7.26 15.12 -15.03
CA VAL A 84 6.88 14.67 -13.69
C VAL A 84 5.43 14.17 -13.71
N LEU A 85 4.52 14.94 -14.31
CA LEU A 85 3.11 14.58 -14.45
C LEU A 85 2.89 13.37 -15.34
N ARG A 86 3.69 13.14 -16.39
CA ARG A 86 3.60 11.92 -17.21
C ARG A 86 4.03 10.69 -16.43
N ALA A 87 5.15 10.78 -15.71
CA ALA A 87 5.61 9.70 -14.85
C ALA A 87 4.57 9.39 -13.76
N TRP A 88 3.94 10.42 -13.22
CA TRP A 88 2.88 10.33 -12.20
C TRP A 88 1.54 9.79 -12.78
N GLY A 89 1.04 10.35 -13.88
CA GLY A 89 -0.19 9.92 -14.54
C GLY A 89 -0.13 8.45 -14.99
N SER A 90 1.05 7.97 -15.40
CA SER A 90 1.24 6.57 -15.80
C SER A 90 0.90 5.55 -14.70
N TRP A 91 0.97 5.92 -13.41
CA TRP A 91 0.61 5.03 -12.31
C TRP A 91 -0.88 5.12 -11.95
N ALA A 92 -1.48 6.32 -12.01
CA ALA A 92 -2.90 6.52 -11.75
C ALA A 92 -3.79 5.89 -12.83
N THR A 93 -3.41 6.01 -14.11
CA THR A 93 -4.20 5.45 -15.23
C THR A 93 -4.08 3.92 -15.34
N ARG A 94 -2.99 3.32 -14.84
CA ARG A 94 -2.87 1.84 -14.73
C ARG A 94 -3.69 1.24 -13.60
N ALA A 95 -4.41 2.04 -12.80
CA ALA A 95 -5.23 1.59 -11.68
C ALA A 95 -6.40 0.66 -12.08
N GLY A 96 -6.77 0.59 -13.37
CA GLY A 96 -7.89 -0.23 -13.86
C GLY A 96 -7.54 -1.47 -14.70
N ARG A 97 -6.26 -1.80 -14.91
CA ARG A 97 -5.86 -2.87 -15.86
C ARG A 97 -4.86 -3.86 -15.29
N SER A 98 -5.08 -4.32 -14.06
CA SER A 98 -4.47 -5.57 -13.58
C SER A 98 -5.54 -6.64 -13.64
N GLY A 99 -5.55 -7.40 -14.73
CA GLY A 99 -6.44 -8.53 -14.91
C GLY A 99 -6.22 -9.55 -13.80
N TYR A 100 -7.28 -9.85 -13.07
CA TYR A 100 -7.42 -11.16 -12.43
C TYR A 100 -7.57 -12.17 -13.56
N THR A 101 -6.48 -12.78 -14.02
CA THR A 101 -6.58 -13.99 -14.83
C THR A 101 -6.97 -15.12 -13.89
N ASN A 102 -8.28 -15.38 -13.76
CA ASN A 102 -8.76 -16.63 -13.20
C ASN A 102 -8.34 -17.75 -14.17
N ALA A 103 -7.22 -18.42 -13.90
CA ALA A 103 -6.97 -19.74 -14.45
C ALA A 103 -8.03 -20.69 -13.85
N PRO A 104 -8.70 -21.53 -14.64
CA PRO A 104 -9.72 -22.41 -14.10
C PRO A 104 -9.10 -23.41 -13.11
N PRO A 105 -9.66 -23.59 -11.90
CA PRO A 105 -9.22 -24.66 -11.02
C PRO A 105 -9.72 -25.99 -11.59
N SER A 106 -8.79 -26.87 -11.94
CA SER A 106 -9.09 -28.29 -12.13
C SER A 106 -9.63 -28.85 -10.80
N SER A 107 -10.95 -28.98 -10.75
CA SER A 107 -11.73 -29.99 -10.04
C SER A 107 -11.14 -30.59 -8.75
N ARG A 108 -11.60 -30.07 -7.60
CA ARG A 108 -12.43 -30.80 -6.60
C ARG A 108 -12.64 -29.96 -5.33
N GLY A 109 -13.91 -29.72 -5.00
CA GLY A 109 -14.37 -29.49 -3.62
C GLY A 109 -14.46 -28.05 -3.13
N THR A 110 -15.70 -27.56 -2.99
CA THR A 110 -16.15 -26.42 -2.17
C THR A 110 -16.06 -25.03 -2.81
N THR A 111 -17.10 -24.67 -3.56
CA THR A 111 -17.38 -23.31 -4.01
C THR A 111 -17.81 -22.46 -2.80
N VAL A 112 -16.97 -21.52 -2.37
CA VAL A 112 -17.40 -20.36 -1.58
C VAL A 112 -17.84 -19.29 -2.56
N THR A 113 -19.14 -19.18 -2.82
CA THR A 113 -19.72 -18.06 -3.58
C THR A 113 -19.71 -16.81 -2.70
N TRP A 114 -18.85 -15.85 -3.02
CA TRP A 114 -18.94 -14.49 -2.49
C TRP A 114 -19.98 -13.71 -3.31
N SER A 115 -21.12 -13.39 -2.70
CA SER A 115 -22.12 -12.50 -3.29
C SER A 115 -21.74 -11.04 -3.04
N PRO A 116 -21.70 -10.16 -4.05
CA PRO A 116 -21.58 -8.73 -3.84
C PRO A 116 -22.95 -8.17 -3.48
N THR A 117 -23.38 -8.34 -2.24
CA THR A 117 -24.53 -7.61 -1.71
C THR A 117 -24.04 -6.71 -0.60
N THR A 118 -23.92 -5.42 -0.90
CA THR A 118 -24.61 -4.33 -0.18
C THR A 118 -24.26 -3.01 -0.88
N SER A 119 -25.20 -2.50 -1.68
CA SER A 119 -25.33 -1.05 -1.89
C SER A 119 -25.37 -0.37 -0.54
N LYS A 120 -24.45 0.56 -0.28
CA LYS A 120 -24.59 1.50 0.82
C LYS A 120 -25.19 2.80 0.27
N PRO A 121 -26.34 3.26 0.77
CA PRO A 121 -26.70 4.66 0.75
C PRO A 121 -26.17 5.28 2.04
N TRP A 122 -24.94 5.77 1.99
CA TRP A 122 -24.42 6.88 2.78
C TRP A 122 -23.40 7.61 1.90
#